data_AF-A0A7H4N0I0-F1
#
_entry.id   AF-A0A7H4N0I0-F1
#
_cell.length_a   1.000
_cell.length_b   1.000
_cell.length_c   1.000
_cell.angle_alpha   90.00
_cell.angle_beta   90.00
_cell.angle_gamma   90.00
#
_symmetry.space_group_name_H-M   'P 1'
#
loop_
_entity.id
_entity.type
_entity.pdbx_description
1 polymer ?
#
loop_
_entity_poly.entity_id
_entity_poly.type
_entity_poly.pdbx_seq_one_letter_code
_entity_poly.pdbx_strand_id
1 'polypeptide(L)'
;MPETLRMAGRNYGLRGPRYVITILIPASLPAILSGLKIGWAFAWRTLIAAELVFGASSGEGGLGWYIFQNRNELFTDRVFAGLLTVIAIGLLVEGIVFASLEKITIKRWGMQR
;
A
#
# COMPACT_ATOMS: atom_id res chain seq x y z
N MET A 1 9.71 -0.72 21.75
CA MET A 1 8.70 -1.67 22.27
C MET A 1 8.65 -1.53 23.78
N PRO A 2 7.48 -1.26 24.40
CA PRO A 2 7.40 -1.11 25.85
C PRO A 2 7.78 -2.40 26.58
N GLU A 3 8.64 -2.31 27.59
CA GLU A 3 9.14 -3.47 28.36
C GLU A 3 8.03 -4.28 29.05
N THR A 4 6.85 -3.69 29.23
CA THR A 4 5.67 -4.28 29.87
C THR A 4 5.12 -5.50 29.11
N LEU A 5 5.18 -5.50 27.77
CA LEU A 5 4.71 -6.64 26.97
C LEU A 5 5.66 -7.84 27.05
N ARG A 6 6.97 -7.59 27.27
CA ARG A 6 7.98 -8.65 27.46
C ARG A 6 7.83 -9.33 28.82
N MET A 7 7.45 -8.59 29.86
CA MET A 7 7.23 -9.14 31.21
C MET A 7 5.91 -9.93 31.30
N ALA A 8 4.85 -9.47 30.64
CA ALA A 8 3.56 -10.19 30.60
C ALA A 8 3.68 -11.57 29.90
N GLY A 9 4.42 -11.65 28.79
CA GLY A 9 4.65 -12.91 28.08
C GLY A 9 5.44 -13.96 28.87
N ARG A 10 6.30 -13.51 29.78
CA ARG A 10 7.15 -14.41 30.58
C ARG A 10 6.40 -14.98 31.79
N ASN A 11 5.39 -14.29 32.32
CA ASN A 11 4.54 -14.77 33.41
C ASN A 11 3.46 -15.77 32.96
N TYR A 12 3.04 -15.76 31.70
CA TYR A 12 2.00 -16.66 31.20
C TYR A 12 2.49 -18.08 30.81
N GLY A 13 3.78 -18.39 30.98
CA GLY A 13 4.31 -19.74 30.73
C GLY A 13 4.23 -20.23 29.28
N LEU A 14 3.90 -19.34 28.32
CA LEU A 14 3.67 -19.68 26.92
C LEU A 14 5.01 -19.79 26.18
N ARG A 15 5.64 -20.96 26.28
CA ARG A 15 6.80 -21.32 25.46
C ARG A 15 6.35 -21.84 24.08
N GLY A 16 6.97 -21.32 23.01
CA GLY A 16 6.92 -21.93 21.68
C GLY A 16 6.08 -21.19 20.61
N PRO A 17 5.83 -21.83 19.46
CA PRO A 17 5.24 -21.19 18.26
C PRO A 17 3.80 -20.72 18.46
N ARG A 18 3.04 -21.30 19.40
CA ARG A 18 1.65 -20.92 19.69
C ARG A 18 1.55 -19.52 20.31
N TYR A 19 2.50 -19.12 21.16
CA TYR A 19 2.58 -17.75 21.69
C TYR A 19 2.85 -16.73 20.57
N VAL A 20 3.75 -17.10 19.66
CA VAL A 20 4.14 -16.24 18.53
C VAL A 20 2.94 -16.00 17.61
N ILE A 21 2.22 -17.06 17.25
CA ILE A 21 1.09 -16.96 16.32
C ILE A 21 -0.13 -16.29 16.96
N THR A 22 -0.41 -16.54 18.24
CA THR A 22 -1.63 -16.04 18.90
C THR A 22 -1.48 -14.62 19.46
N ILE A 23 -0.26 -14.17 19.81
CA ILE A 23 -0.04 -12.86 20.44
C ILE A 23 0.87 -11.95 19.60
N LEU A 24 2.02 -12.45 19.12
CA LEU A 24 2.98 -11.62 18.36
C LEU A 24 2.52 -11.32 16.93
N ILE A 25 1.93 -12.28 16.22
CA ILE A 25 1.41 -12.05 14.86
C ILE A 25 0.30 -11.00 14.86
N PRO A 26 -0.78 -11.09 15.65
CA PRO A 26 -1.83 -10.07 15.63
C PRO A 26 -1.33 -8.70 16.11
N ALA A 27 -0.40 -8.65 17.06
CA ALA A 27 0.21 -7.39 17.48
C ALA A 27 1.13 -6.76 16.42
N SER A 28 1.72 -7.56 15.53
CA SER A 28 2.61 -7.08 14.46
C SER A 28 1.89 -6.82 13.13
N LEU A 29 0.67 -7.34 12.92
CA LEU A 29 -0.14 -7.05 11.73
C LEU A 29 -0.30 -5.56 11.42
N PRO A 30 -0.62 -4.66 12.39
CA PRO A 30 -0.69 -3.23 12.12
C PRO A 30 0.65 -2.64 11.61
N ALA A 31 1.77 -3.12 12.15
CA ALA A 31 3.10 -2.70 11.74
C ALA A 31 3.45 -3.22 10.33
N ILE A 32 3.09 -4.47 10.01
CA ILE A 32 3.26 -5.06 8.68
C ILE A 32 2.42 -4.30 7.65
N LEU A 33 1.17 -3.97 7.97
CA LEU A 33 0.29 -3.18 7.11
C LEU A 33 0.86 -1.78 6.85
N SER A 34 1.41 -1.12 7.87
CA SER A 34 2.11 0.15 7.70
C SER A 34 3.33 0.02 6.76
N GLY A 35 4.13 -1.03 6.93
CA GLY A 35 5.25 -1.34 6.02
C GLY A 35 4.78 -1.60 4.59
N LEU A 36 3.70 -2.36 4.42
CA LEU A 36 3.08 -2.63 3.12
C LEU A 36 2.55 -1.35 2.47
N LYS A 37 2.05 -0.39 3.25
CA LYS A 37 1.65 0.94 2.77
C LYS A 37 2.78 1.72 2.15
N ILE A 38 3.91 1.74 2.84
CA ILE A 38 5.12 2.41 2.34
C ILE A 38 5.63 1.69 1.08
N GLY A 39 5.69 0.36 1.11
CA GLY A 39 6.12 -0.46 -0.03
C GLY A 39 5.22 -0.29 -1.26
N TRP A 40 3.90 -0.28 -1.07
CA TRP A 40 2.93 -0.01 -2.12
C TRP A 40 3.13 1.37 -2.74
N ALA A 41 3.28 2.40 -1.91
CA ALA A 41 3.50 3.76 -2.39
C ALA A 41 4.80 3.89 -3.20
N PHE A 42 5.84 3.11 -2.87
CA PHE A 42 7.06 3.01 -3.66
C PHE A 42 6.85 2.26 -4.97
N ALA A 43 6.26 1.06 -4.91
CA ALA A 43 6.00 0.22 -6.07
C ALA A 43 5.13 0.94 -7.12
N TRP A 44 4.10 1.66 -6.66
CA TRP A 44 3.21 2.44 -7.52
C TRP A 44 3.96 3.54 -8.29
N ARG A 45 4.81 4.31 -7.60
CA ARG A 45 5.63 5.35 -8.25
C ARG A 45 6.59 4.77 -9.27
N THR A 46 7.23 3.64 -8.94
CA THR A 46 8.13 2.92 -9.85
C THR A 46 7.37 2.37 -11.07
N LEU A 47 6.15 1.87 -10.88
CA LEU A 47 5.31 1.39 -11.98
C LEU A 47 4.97 2.50 -12.96
N ILE A 48 4.56 3.68 -12.47
CA ILE A 48 4.29 4.85 -13.32
C ILE A 48 5.55 5.28 -14.08
N ALA A 49 6.71 5.32 -13.41
CA ALA A 49 7.97 5.66 -14.04
C ALA A 49 8.36 4.64 -15.13
N ALA A 50 8.14 3.34 -14.87
CA ALA A 50 8.33 2.29 -15.85
C ALA A 50 7.40 2.45 -17.06
N GLU A 51 6.10 2.71 -16.84
CA GLU A 51 5.15 2.95 -17.94
C GLU A 51 5.52 4.17 -18.80
N LEU A 52 6.08 5.23 -18.20
CA LEU A 52 6.58 6.37 -18.94
C LEU A 52 7.77 6.01 -19.84
N VAL A 53 8.74 5.26 -19.31
CA VAL A 53 9.96 4.88 -20.04
C VAL A 53 9.66 3.85 -21.13
N PHE A 54 8.92 2.79 -20.80
CA PHE A 54 8.58 1.73 -21.75
C PHE A 54 7.49 2.17 -22.73
N GLY A 55 6.48 2.91 -22.26
CA GLY A 55 5.40 3.41 -23.11
C GLY A 55 5.88 4.40 -24.18
N ALA A 56 6.88 5.22 -23.87
CA ALA A 56 7.56 6.06 -24.87
C ALA A 56 8.26 5.26 -25.97
N SER A 57 8.64 4.01 -25.71
CA SER A 57 9.41 3.17 -26.63
C SER A 57 8.54 2.27 -27.52
N SER A 58 7.33 1.91 -27.10
CA SER A 58 6.48 0.95 -27.81
C SER A 58 5.28 1.56 -28.56
N GLY A 59 4.94 2.84 -28.35
CA GLY A 59 3.76 3.47 -28.99
C GLY A 59 2.41 2.91 -28.52
N GLU A 60 2.42 1.85 -27.70
CA GLU A 60 1.30 1.25 -26.98
C GLU A 60 1.47 1.48 -25.46
N GLY A 61 1.89 2.70 -25.08
CA GLY A 61 2.17 3.03 -23.70
C GLY A 61 0.89 3.32 -22.90
N GLY A 62 0.85 2.89 -21.65
CA GLY A 62 -0.26 3.12 -20.72
C GLY A 62 -0.54 4.60 -20.40
N LEU A 63 -1.18 4.85 -19.24
CA LEU A 63 -1.63 6.20 -18.84
C LEU A 63 -0.49 7.24 -18.84
N GLY A 64 0.73 6.84 -18.49
CA GLY A 64 1.90 7.72 -18.51
C GLY A 64 2.30 8.20 -19.90
N TRP A 65 2.23 7.32 -20.90
CA TRP A 65 2.52 7.68 -22.29
C TRP A 65 1.43 8.54 -22.89
N TYR A 66 0.16 8.26 -22.58
CA TYR A 66 -0.97 9.12 -22.96
C TYR A 66 -0.75 10.56 -22.47
N ILE A 67 -0.31 10.77 -21.22
CA ILE A 67 0.02 12.10 -20.69
C ILE A 67 1.19 12.72 -21.46
N PHE A 68 2.24 11.94 -21.73
CA PHE A 68 3.43 12.43 -22.43
C PHE A 68 3.13 12.87 -23.87
N GLN A 69 2.35 12.09 -24.61
CA GLN A 69 1.96 12.40 -25.99
C GLN A 69 1.07 13.64 -26.06
N ASN A 70 0.04 13.73 -25.19
CA ASN A 70 -0.81 14.91 -25.14
C ASN A 70 -0.07 16.17 -24.66
N ARG A 71 0.96 16.01 -23.81
CA ARG A 71 1.88 17.11 -23.45
C ARG A 71 2.67 17.60 -24.65
N ASN A 72 3.12 16.69 -25.52
CA ASN A 72 3.87 17.03 -26.72
C ASN A 72 2.99 17.75 -27.77
N GLU A 73 1.69 17.43 -27.80
CA GLU A 73 0.69 18.09 -28.65
C GLU A 73 0.12 19.40 -28.06
N LEU A 74 0.62 19.87 -26.90
CA LEU A 74 0.14 21.07 -26.17
C LEU A 74 -1.32 20.99 -25.69
N PHE A 75 -1.97 19.82 -25.75
CA PHE A 75 -3.31 19.56 -25.19
C PHE A 75 -3.28 19.45 -23.67
N THR A 76 -3.20 20.63 -23.04
CA THR A 76 -3.06 20.78 -21.59
C THR A 76 -4.26 20.21 -20.83
N ASP A 77 -5.45 20.32 -21.40
CA ASP A 77 -6.70 19.71 -20.92
C ASP A 77 -6.57 18.18 -20.73
N ARG A 78 -6.00 17.49 -21.71
CA ARG A 78 -5.82 16.03 -21.66
C ARG A 78 -4.69 15.59 -20.74
N VAL A 79 -3.63 16.40 -20.63
CA VAL A 79 -2.55 16.19 -19.64
C VAL A 79 -3.10 16.23 -18.22
N PHE A 80 -3.91 17.25 -17.90
CA PHE A 80 -4.54 17.38 -16.58
C PHE A 80 -5.51 16.22 -16.30
N ALA A 81 -6.33 15.81 -17.29
CA ALA A 81 -7.21 14.66 -17.14
C ALA A 81 -6.45 13.36 -16.83
N GLY A 82 -5.31 13.13 -17.49
CA GLY A 82 -4.46 11.98 -17.20
C GLY A 82 -3.83 12.06 -15.80
N LEU A 83 -3.35 13.23 -15.39
CA LEU A 83 -2.79 13.43 -14.05
C LEU A 83 -3.84 13.16 -12.96
N LEU A 84 -5.06 13.68 -13.13
CA LEU A 84 -6.20 13.43 -12.26
C LEU A 84 -6.54 11.95 -12.17
N THR A 85 -6.52 11.25 -13.30
CA THR A 85 -6.78 9.80 -13.36
C THR A 85 -5.75 9.02 -12.56
N VAL A 86 -4.46 9.35 -12.67
CA VAL A 86 -3.38 8.71 -11.89
C VAL A 86 -3.57 8.96 -10.39
N ILE A 87 -3.90 10.18 -9.99
CA ILE A 87 -4.20 10.51 -8.59
C ILE A 87 -5.42 9.72 -8.09
N ALA A 88 -6.49 9.68 -8.89
CA ALA A 88 -7.72 8.96 -8.55
C ALA A 88 -7.45 7.45 -8.36
N ILE A 89 -6.66 6.82 -9.23
CA ILE A 89 -6.31 5.41 -9.08
C ILE A 89 -5.44 5.20 -7.84
N GLY A 90 -4.43 6.06 -7.61
CA GLY A 90 -3.60 5.98 -6.41
C GLY A 90 -4.43 6.05 -5.12
N LEU A 91 -5.38 6.99 -5.06
CA LEU A 91 -6.30 7.15 -3.93
C LEU A 91 -7.30 6.00 -3.82
N LEU A 92 -7.82 5.48 -4.93
CA LEU A 92 -8.70 4.32 -4.93
C LEU A 92 -8.00 3.08 -4.40
N VAL A 93 -6.77 2.83 -4.84
CA VAL A 93 -6.02 1.67 -4.36
C VAL A 93 -5.64 1.85 -2.89
N GLU A 94 -5.19 3.04 -2.49
CA GLU A 94 -4.89 3.30 -1.08
C GLU A 94 -6.16 3.15 -0.21
N GLY A 95 -7.28 3.71 -0.64
CA GLY A 95 -8.56 3.62 0.05
C GLY A 95 -9.11 2.19 0.09
N ILE A 96 -9.12 1.47 -1.03
CA ILE A 96 -9.73 0.13 -1.12
C ILE A 96 -8.83 -0.91 -0.47
N VAL A 97 -7.53 -0.94 -0.79
CA VAL A 97 -6.63 -1.98 -0.30
C VAL A 97 -6.36 -1.80 1.19
N PHE A 98 -6.05 -0.58 1.65
CA PHE A 98 -5.80 -0.37 3.08
C PHE A 98 -7.08 -0.42 3.91
N ALA A 99 -8.21 0.14 3.46
CA ALA A 99 -9.44 0.03 4.23
C ALA A 99 -9.99 -1.41 4.24
N SER A 100 -9.80 -2.20 3.18
CA SER A 100 -10.17 -3.61 3.19
C SER A 100 -9.27 -4.42 4.11
N LEU A 101 -7.96 -4.19 4.07
CA LEU A 101 -7.00 -4.84 4.97
C LEU A 101 -7.26 -4.47 6.43
N GLU A 102 -7.58 -3.21 6.71
CA GLU A 102 -7.96 -2.74 8.03
C GLU A 102 -9.28 -3.39 8.50
N LYS A 103 -10.33 -3.41 7.66
CA LYS A 103 -11.59 -4.11 7.98
C LYS A 103 -11.39 -5.60 8.22
N ILE A 104 -10.61 -6.29 7.39
CA ILE A 104 -10.33 -7.72 7.56
C ILE A 104 -9.56 -7.95 8.86
N THR A 105 -8.61 -7.07 9.19
CA THR A 105 -7.78 -7.19 10.39
C THR A 105 -8.59 -6.91 11.65
N ILE A 106 -9.42 -5.86 11.66
CA ILE A 106 -10.33 -5.51 12.77
C ILE A 106 -11.39 -6.60 12.96
N LYS A 107 -12.03 -7.06 11.88
CA LYS A 107 -13.11 -8.07 11.97
C LYS A 107 -12.61 -9.44 12.39
N ARG A 108 -11.35 -9.78 12.09
CA ARG A 108 -10.76 -11.09 12.40
C ARG A 108 -10.08 -11.13 13.78
N TRP A 109 -9.65 -9.99 14.32
CA TRP A 109 -8.87 -9.94 15.57
C TRP A 109 -9.39 -8.98 16.64
N GLY A 110 -10.49 -8.26 16.40
CA GLY A 110 -11.29 -7.59 17.44
C GLY A 110 -10.51 -6.62 18.34
N MET A 111 -9.45 -6.00 17.82
CA MET A 111 -8.61 -5.10 18.61
C MET A 111 -8.96 -3.64 18.30
N GLN A 112 -10.17 -3.25 18.70
CA GLN A 112 -10.47 -1.85 18.98
C GLN A 112 -10.83 -1.75 20.46
N ARG A 113 -9.99 -1.02 21.21
CA ARG A 113 -10.44 -0.31 22.40
C ARG A 113 -10.97 1.03 21.95
#